data_AF-A0A4D9E8J6-F1
#
_entry.id   AF-A0A4D9E8J6-F1
#
_cell.length_a   1.000
_cell.length_b   1.000
_cell.length_c   1.000
_cell.angle_alpha   90.00
_cell.angle_beta   90.00
_cell.angle_gamma   90.00
#
_symmetry.space_group_name_H-M   'P 1'
#
loop_
_entity.id
_entity.type
_entity.pdbx_description
1 polymer ?
#
loop_
_entity_poly.entity_id
_entity_poly.type
_entity_poly.pdbx_seq_one_letter_code
_entity_poly.pdbx_strand_id
1 'polypeptide(L)'
;MLIKEYRICMPLTTEEYRVGQLYMISKHSHQESEKGEGVEVVKNEPHEDPVHGPGQFTEKRVHLSSKLPSWARAVTPRIFYITEKAWNYYPYTITEYTCSFLPKFSIYIETKYEDNCGDNANIFLSDKILGDHEVTFLDIAFDEIPERYYQSPEDPRYFSSVKTGRGPLREGWQEHTKPIMCSYKLVTVKFEVWGLQTRVEQFVHKVIRDILLIGHRQAFAWIDEWCEMTMDEVRQYERETQEATNEIIGRVTPSISISEVGQPSATHSAPASAPSTPLSGDPPEFLSAPKDRARKKSAPEMLTLPALRERTNAE
;
A
#
# COMPACT_ATOMS: atom_id res chain seq x y z
N MET A 1 4.77 -2.35 14.64
CA MET A 1 5.03 -1.71 13.35
C MET A 1 6.36 -2.20 12.85
N LEU A 2 6.41 -2.59 11.58
CA LEU A 2 7.59 -3.00 10.86
C LEU A 2 7.86 -1.95 9.78
N ILE A 3 9.12 -1.51 9.67
CA ILE A 3 9.55 -0.50 8.69
C ILE A 3 10.60 -1.13 7.78
N LYS A 4 10.42 -0.98 6.47
CA LYS A 4 11.42 -1.35 5.45
C LYS A 4 11.52 -0.27 4.40
N GLU A 5 12.71 -0.06 3.88
CA GLU A 5 12.95 0.79 2.71
C GLU A 5 13.21 -0.10 1.50
N TYR A 6 12.44 0.09 0.43
CA TYR A 6 12.67 -0.56 -0.86
C TYR A 6 13.28 0.45 -1.83
N ARG A 7 14.40 0.08 -2.45
CA ARG A 7 15.07 0.86 -3.50
C ARG A 7 14.92 0.14 -4.82
N ILE A 8 14.26 0.77 -5.79
CA ILE A 8 13.99 0.18 -7.09
C ILE A 8 14.62 1.06 -8.16
N CYS A 9 15.74 0.60 -8.71
CA CYS A 9 16.36 1.25 -9.86
C CYS A 9 15.53 0.97 -11.11
N MET A 10 15.46 1.97 -12.00
CA MET A 10 14.80 1.86 -13.30
C MET A 10 15.72 2.44 -14.39
N PRO A 11 15.78 1.82 -15.58
CA PRO A 11 16.56 2.32 -16.73
C PRO A 11 15.84 3.49 -17.43
N LEU A 12 15.46 4.50 -16.65
CA LEU A 12 14.62 5.64 -16.98
C LEU A 12 15.18 6.89 -16.31
N THR A 13 14.81 8.07 -16.79
CA THR A 13 14.91 9.30 -15.98
C THR A 13 13.72 9.40 -15.01
N THR A 14 13.84 10.25 -13.99
CA THR A 14 12.72 10.61 -13.12
C THR A 14 11.54 11.15 -13.92
N GLU A 15 11.76 12.04 -14.88
CA GLU A 15 10.70 12.62 -15.70
C GLU A 15 9.98 11.58 -16.58
N GLU A 16 10.71 10.64 -17.19
CA GLU A 16 10.09 9.52 -17.91
C GLU A 16 9.25 8.66 -16.97
N TYR A 17 9.76 8.34 -15.78
CA TYR A 17 9.04 7.54 -14.80
C TYR A 17 7.78 8.25 -14.28
N ARG A 18 7.75 9.58 -14.27
CA ARG A 18 6.56 10.36 -13.93
C ARG A 18 5.36 10.00 -14.82
N VAL A 19 5.60 9.84 -16.12
CA VAL A 19 4.60 9.39 -17.10
C VAL A 19 4.37 7.89 -16.94
N GLY A 20 5.44 7.10 -16.98
CA GLY A 20 5.36 5.64 -17.01
C GLY A 20 4.64 5.03 -15.79
N GLN A 21 4.80 5.61 -14.60
CA GLN A 21 4.10 5.11 -13.42
C GLN A 21 2.57 5.29 -13.51
N LEU A 22 2.10 6.40 -14.07
CA LEU A 22 0.66 6.68 -14.18
C LEU A 22 0.02 5.73 -15.21
N TYR A 23 0.71 5.55 -16.33
CA TYR A 23 0.31 4.58 -17.35
C TYR A 23 0.26 3.16 -16.77
N MET A 24 1.35 2.73 -16.13
CA MET A 24 1.47 1.39 -15.55
C MET A 24 0.40 1.13 -14.49
N ILE A 25 0.20 2.06 -13.55
CA ILE A 25 -0.81 1.91 -12.49
C ILE A 25 -2.20 1.77 -13.11
N SER A 26 -2.54 2.59 -14.11
CA SER A 26 -3.86 2.57 -14.75
C SER A 26 -4.09 1.26 -15.51
N LYS A 27 -3.13 0.85 -16.34
CA LYS A 27 -3.21 -0.38 -17.14
C LYS A 27 -3.24 -1.63 -16.26
N HIS A 28 -2.34 -1.72 -15.27
CA HIS A 28 -2.29 -2.84 -14.33
C HIS A 28 -3.59 -2.96 -13.53
N SER A 29 -4.08 -1.84 -13.00
CA SER A 29 -5.34 -1.78 -12.27
C SER A 29 -6.50 -2.32 -13.09
N HIS A 30 -6.57 -1.95 -14.38
CA HIS A 30 -7.59 -2.43 -15.29
C HIS A 30 -7.48 -3.93 -15.57
N GLN A 31 -6.28 -4.41 -15.88
CA GLN A 31 -6.04 -5.84 -16.19
C GLN A 31 -6.29 -6.77 -14.99
N GLU A 32 -6.06 -6.28 -13.77
CA GLU A 32 -6.26 -7.06 -12.54
C GLU A 32 -7.66 -6.94 -11.93
N SER A 33 -8.55 -6.14 -12.54
CA SER A 33 -9.90 -5.93 -12.05
C SER A 33 -10.92 -6.77 -12.82
N GLU A 34 -11.87 -7.32 -12.08
CA GLU A 34 -12.99 -8.11 -12.58
C GLU A 34 -14.26 -7.70 -11.81
N LYS A 35 -15.40 -8.33 -12.12
CA LYS A 35 -16.66 -8.01 -11.44
C LYS A 35 -16.57 -8.25 -9.93
N GLY A 36 -16.66 -7.18 -9.15
CA GLY A 36 -16.60 -7.19 -7.68
C GLY A 36 -15.21 -7.39 -7.06
N GLU A 37 -14.14 -7.45 -7.85
CA GLU A 37 -12.75 -7.63 -7.39
C GLU A 37 -11.83 -6.67 -8.15
N GLY A 38 -10.83 -6.09 -7.49
CA GLY A 38 -9.92 -5.11 -8.11
C GLY A 38 -9.99 -3.72 -7.49
N VAL A 39 -9.64 -2.69 -8.25
CA VAL A 39 -9.43 -1.33 -7.75
C VAL A 39 -10.52 -0.38 -8.24
N GLU A 40 -11.38 0.04 -7.33
CA GLU A 40 -12.40 1.08 -7.56
C GLU A 40 -11.82 2.45 -7.24
N VAL A 41 -11.76 3.36 -8.22
CA VAL A 41 -11.36 4.75 -7.99
C VAL A 41 -12.56 5.55 -7.49
N VAL A 42 -12.46 6.08 -6.28
CA VAL A 42 -13.51 6.84 -5.60
C VAL A 42 -13.32 8.34 -5.81
N LYS A 43 -12.08 8.82 -5.73
CA LYS A 43 -11.72 10.22 -5.97
C LYS A 43 -10.41 10.31 -6.74
N ASN A 44 -10.33 11.30 -7.62
CA ASN A 44 -9.11 11.69 -8.32
C ASN A 44 -9.20 13.21 -8.60
N GLU A 45 -8.59 14.02 -7.75
CA GLU A 45 -8.74 15.49 -7.80
C GLU A 45 -7.42 16.22 -7.51
N PRO A 46 -7.22 17.43 -8.05
CA PRO A 46 -6.09 18.27 -7.70
C PRO A 46 -6.04 18.57 -6.20
N HIS A 47 -4.84 18.68 -5.64
CA HIS A 47 -4.62 18.96 -4.22
C HIS A 47 -3.45 19.93 -4.05
N GLU A 48 -3.58 20.91 -3.16
CA GLU A 48 -2.50 21.85 -2.81
C GLU A 48 -1.96 21.52 -1.42
N ASP A 49 -0.65 21.31 -1.29
CA ASP A 49 0.02 21.12 0.00
C ASP A 49 0.86 22.35 0.38
N PRO A 50 0.81 22.83 1.64
CA PRO A 50 1.55 24.01 2.07
C PRO A 50 3.09 23.91 1.93
N VAL A 51 3.63 22.69 1.93
CA VAL A 51 5.08 22.44 1.89
C VAL A 51 5.51 21.92 0.51
N HIS A 52 4.70 21.03 -0.08
CA HIS A 52 5.03 20.34 -1.32
C HIS A 52 4.38 20.96 -2.57
N GLY A 53 3.49 21.93 -2.40
CA GLY A 53 2.84 22.65 -3.49
C GLY A 53 1.74 21.85 -4.19
N PRO A 54 1.51 22.08 -5.50
CA PRO A 54 0.45 21.43 -6.23
C PRO A 54 0.73 19.94 -6.47
N GLY A 55 -0.31 19.14 -6.35
CA GLY A 55 -0.27 17.70 -6.55
C GLY A 55 -1.65 17.12 -6.89
N GLN A 56 -1.74 15.80 -6.79
CA GLN A 56 -2.97 15.05 -7.04
C GLN A 56 -3.32 14.21 -5.83
N PHE A 57 -4.57 14.30 -5.38
CA PHE A 57 -5.13 13.40 -4.38
C PHE A 57 -5.96 12.31 -5.08
N THR A 58 -5.76 11.06 -4.66
CA THR A 58 -6.60 9.94 -5.08
C THR A 58 -7.08 9.14 -3.88
N GLU A 59 -8.32 8.66 -3.95
CA GLU A 59 -8.88 7.69 -3.01
C GLU A 59 -9.39 6.50 -3.81
N LYS A 60 -8.96 5.30 -3.44
CA LYS A 60 -9.36 4.05 -4.09
C LYS A 60 -9.80 3.01 -3.07
N ARG A 61 -10.65 2.08 -3.50
CA ARG A 61 -11.04 0.89 -2.74
C ARG A 61 -10.55 -0.34 -3.46
N VAL A 62 -9.73 -1.13 -2.79
CA VAL A 62 -9.19 -2.38 -3.32
C VAL A 62 -10.01 -3.54 -2.75
N HIS A 63 -10.75 -4.21 -3.62
CA HIS A 63 -11.60 -5.37 -3.33
C HIS A 63 -10.79 -6.64 -3.61
N LEU A 64 -10.47 -7.40 -2.56
CA LEU A 64 -9.48 -8.50 -2.61
C LEU A 64 -9.99 -9.83 -2.05
N SER A 65 -11.30 -10.02 -1.94
CA SER A 65 -11.88 -11.14 -1.17
C SER A 65 -11.47 -12.50 -1.76
N SER A 66 -11.39 -12.61 -3.08
CA SER A 66 -10.94 -13.82 -3.78
C SER A 66 -9.41 -14.00 -3.73
N LYS A 67 -8.66 -12.88 -3.74
CA LYS A 67 -7.19 -12.85 -3.85
C LYS A 67 -6.45 -13.10 -2.52
N LEU A 68 -7.16 -13.18 -1.38
CA LEU A 68 -6.55 -13.51 -0.10
C LEU A 68 -6.09 -14.99 0.00
N PRO A 69 -4.93 -15.27 0.63
CA PRO A 69 -4.55 -16.63 0.99
C PRO A 69 -5.57 -17.29 1.92
N SER A 70 -5.67 -18.63 1.89
CA SER A 70 -6.67 -19.40 2.64
C SER A 70 -6.70 -19.09 4.14
N TRP A 71 -5.55 -18.88 4.77
CA TRP A 71 -5.48 -18.55 6.20
C TRP A 71 -6.05 -17.15 6.51
N ALA A 72 -5.85 -16.18 5.60
CA ALA A 72 -6.35 -14.83 5.77
C ALA A 72 -7.86 -14.79 5.51
N ARG A 73 -8.34 -15.52 4.48
CA ARG A 73 -9.76 -15.66 4.17
C ARG A 73 -10.56 -16.25 5.34
N ALA A 74 -9.96 -17.13 6.15
CA ALA A 74 -10.62 -17.72 7.32
C ALA A 74 -10.92 -16.72 8.46
N VAL A 75 -10.22 -15.59 8.52
CA VAL A 75 -10.34 -14.59 9.59
C VAL A 75 -10.89 -13.24 9.11
N THR A 76 -11.15 -13.12 7.81
CA THR A 76 -11.60 -11.89 7.16
C THR A 76 -13.10 -11.98 6.82
N PRO A 77 -13.90 -10.92 7.06
CA PRO A 77 -15.30 -10.85 6.64
C PRO A 77 -15.46 -11.09 5.14
N ARG A 78 -16.66 -11.58 4.75
CA ARG A 78 -16.98 -11.86 3.34
C ARG A 78 -16.93 -10.63 2.44
N ILE A 79 -17.20 -9.45 2.98
CA ILE A 79 -17.18 -8.18 2.27
C ILE A 79 -16.29 -7.23 3.07
N PHE A 80 -15.14 -6.91 2.51
CA PHE A 80 -14.24 -5.88 3.02
C PHE A 80 -13.47 -5.27 1.85
N TYR A 81 -12.87 -4.11 2.09
CA TYR A 81 -11.97 -3.47 1.14
C TYR A 81 -10.80 -2.82 1.89
N ILE A 82 -9.72 -2.60 1.16
CA ILE A 82 -8.64 -1.72 1.60
C ILE A 82 -8.89 -0.35 0.98
N THR A 83 -8.94 0.69 1.82
CA THR A 83 -8.95 2.07 1.34
C THR A 83 -7.51 2.52 1.15
N GLU A 84 -7.16 2.86 -0.09
CA GLU A 84 -5.94 3.57 -0.46
C GLU A 84 -6.24 5.06 -0.55
N LYS A 85 -5.44 5.90 0.11
CA LYS A 85 -5.39 7.35 -0.12
C LYS A 85 -3.98 7.71 -0.52
N ALA A 86 -3.82 8.40 -1.65
CA ALA A 86 -2.50 8.81 -2.13
C ALA A 86 -2.48 10.31 -2.43
N TRP A 87 -1.40 10.96 -2.00
CA TRP A 87 -1.08 12.35 -2.29
C TRP A 87 0.21 12.39 -3.10
N ASN A 88 0.09 12.73 -4.37
CA ASN A 88 1.19 12.74 -5.32
C ASN A 88 1.63 14.18 -5.61
N TYR A 89 2.76 14.57 -5.02
CA TYR A 89 3.47 15.83 -5.22
C TYR A 89 4.79 15.57 -5.95
N TYR A 90 4.75 14.75 -7.02
CA TYR A 90 5.94 14.24 -7.69
C TYR A 90 7.06 15.30 -7.80
N PRO A 91 8.29 15.02 -7.30
CA PRO A 91 8.86 13.70 -7.02
C PRO A 91 8.67 13.18 -5.57
N TYR A 92 7.70 13.69 -4.81
CA TYR A 92 7.35 13.16 -3.49
C TYR A 92 5.93 12.59 -3.49
N THR A 93 5.70 11.46 -2.82
CA THR A 93 4.37 10.85 -2.73
C THR A 93 4.16 10.23 -1.35
N ILE A 94 2.97 10.44 -0.79
CA ILE A 94 2.49 9.77 0.41
C ILE A 94 1.35 8.85 0.02
N THR A 95 1.34 7.63 0.55
CA THR A 95 0.22 6.70 0.37
C THR A 95 -0.13 6.01 1.67
N GLU A 96 -1.42 6.01 1.99
CA GLU A 96 -1.99 5.42 3.19
C GLU A 96 -2.97 4.32 2.82
N TYR A 97 -2.82 3.17 3.45
CA TYR A 97 -3.78 2.08 3.35
C TYR A 97 -4.41 1.81 4.70
N THR A 98 -5.73 1.69 4.72
CA THR A 98 -6.52 1.27 5.89
C THR A 98 -7.47 0.16 5.48
N CYS A 99 -7.90 -0.66 6.44
CA CYS A 99 -8.82 -1.76 6.16
C CYS A 99 -10.20 -1.47 6.76
N SER A 100 -11.25 -1.69 5.96
CA SER A 100 -12.63 -1.33 6.31
C SER A 100 -13.17 -1.99 7.58
N PHE A 101 -12.60 -3.12 8.02
CA PHE A 101 -13.03 -3.84 9.23
C PHE A 101 -11.93 -4.00 10.28
N LEU A 102 -10.67 -3.67 9.95
CA LEU A 102 -9.53 -3.77 10.86
C LEU A 102 -8.99 -2.37 11.18
N PRO A 103 -9.57 -1.66 12.17
CA PRO A 103 -9.20 -0.27 12.46
C PRO A 103 -7.76 -0.09 12.97
N LYS A 104 -7.11 -1.19 13.39
CA LYS A 104 -5.71 -1.20 13.85
C LYS A 104 -4.70 -1.66 12.79
N PHE A 105 -5.16 -1.86 11.56
CA PHE A 105 -4.31 -2.15 10.42
C PHE A 105 -4.06 -0.87 9.61
N SER A 106 -2.79 -0.55 9.39
CA SER A 106 -2.42 0.50 8.44
C SER A 106 -1.11 0.18 7.71
N ILE A 107 -1.02 0.67 6.48
CA ILE A 107 0.24 0.76 5.74
C ILE A 107 0.45 2.24 5.42
N TYR A 108 1.64 2.75 5.67
CA TYR A 108 2.05 4.09 5.33
C TYR A 108 3.29 4.02 4.46
N ILE A 109 3.26 4.66 3.28
CA ILE A 109 4.35 4.64 2.32
C ILE A 109 4.74 6.07 1.97
N GLU A 110 5.97 6.44 2.25
CA GLU A 110 6.61 7.62 1.68
C GLU A 110 7.44 7.20 0.48
N THR A 111 7.28 7.89 -0.64
CA THR A 111 8.08 7.66 -1.84
C THR A 111 8.81 8.93 -2.27
N LYS A 112 10.09 8.79 -2.60
CA LYS A 112 10.92 9.81 -3.26
C LYS A 112 11.57 9.22 -4.50
N TYR A 113 11.86 10.07 -5.48
CA TYR A 113 12.50 9.68 -6.74
C TYR A 113 13.72 10.55 -7.00
N GLU A 114 14.85 9.94 -7.39
CA GLU A 114 16.08 10.65 -7.75
C GLU A 114 16.76 10.00 -8.96
N ASP A 115 17.42 10.79 -9.81
CA ASP A 115 18.22 10.32 -10.95
C ASP A 115 19.59 9.77 -10.48
N ASN A 116 19.55 8.70 -9.69
CA ASN A 116 20.72 7.96 -9.21
C ASN A 116 20.45 6.45 -9.19
N CYS A 117 21.41 5.67 -8.69
CA CYS A 117 21.33 4.21 -8.61
C CYS A 117 21.00 3.70 -7.19
N GLY A 118 20.24 4.47 -6.40
CA GLY A 118 19.87 4.03 -5.06
C GLY A 118 20.95 4.29 -3.99
N ASP A 119 21.88 5.21 -4.23
CA ASP A 119 23.04 5.49 -3.39
C ASP A 119 22.80 6.57 -2.31
N ASN A 120 21.63 7.21 -2.28
CA ASN A 120 21.29 8.19 -1.26
C ASN A 120 20.93 7.52 0.08
N ALA A 121 21.90 7.43 0.99
CA ALA A 121 21.71 6.87 2.33
C ALA A 121 20.75 7.69 3.22
N ASN A 122 20.49 8.94 2.86
CA ASN A 122 19.85 9.96 3.70
C ASN A 122 18.52 10.47 3.14
N ILE A 123 17.96 9.76 2.16
CA ILE A 123 16.78 10.20 1.39
C ILE A 123 15.54 10.47 2.28
N PHE A 124 15.38 9.74 3.39
CA PHE A 124 14.27 9.87 4.33
C PHE A 124 14.66 10.48 5.69
N LEU A 125 15.78 11.20 5.80
CA LEU A 125 16.19 11.83 7.06
C LEU A 125 15.06 12.70 7.63
N SER A 126 14.39 12.16 8.66
CA SER A 126 13.48 12.88 9.53
C SER A 126 13.69 12.35 10.94
N ASP A 127 13.55 13.24 11.93
CA ASP A 127 13.67 12.90 13.36
C ASP A 127 12.64 11.83 13.82
N LYS A 128 11.68 11.47 12.95
CA LYS A 128 10.61 10.49 13.22
C LYS A 128 11.02 9.05 12.92
N ILE A 129 12.06 8.81 12.12
CA ILE A 129 12.59 7.45 11.87
C ILE A 129 13.67 7.18 12.92
N LEU A 130 13.23 7.01 14.17
CA LEU A 130 14.09 6.61 15.28
C LEU A 130 14.43 5.12 15.16
N GLY A 131 15.36 4.76 14.28
CA GLY A 131 15.98 3.43 14.23
C GLY A 131 16.54 3.02 12.87
N ASP A 132 17.49 2.09 12.88
CA ASP A 132 17.92 1.37 11.67
C ASP A 132 16.74 0.56 11.12
N HIS A 133 16.29 0.89 9.91
CA HIS A 133 15.35 0.06 9.14
C HIS A 133 16.10 -0.78 8.11
N GLU A 134 15.48 -1.89 7.71
CA GLU A 134 16.02 -2.76 6.66
C GLU A 134 15.90 -2.06 5.30
N VAL A 135 17.04 -1.83 4.64
CA VAL A 135 17.10 -1.34 3.25
C VAL A 135 17.22 -2.54 2.33
N THR A 136 16.29 -2.68 1.38
CA THR A 136 16.27 -3.76 0.38
C THR A 136 16.31 -3.16 -1.02
N PHE A 137 17.29 -3.56 -1.82
CA PHE A 137 17.34 -3.25 -3.24
C PHE A 137 16.53 -4.29 -4.00
N LEU A 138 15.59 -3.86 -4.83
CA LEU A 138 14.78 -4.73 -5.67
C LEU A 138 15.28 -4.68 -7.11
N ASP A 139 15.73 -5.83 -7.62
CA ASP A 139 16.19 -5.95 -9.00
C ASP A 139 15.03 -6.36 -9.91
N ILE A 140 14.52 -5.41 -10.70
CA ILE A 140 13.40 -5.67 -11.62
C ILE A 140 13.69 -6.78 -12.63
N ALA A 141 14.94 -7.10 -12.95
CA ALA A 141 15.28 -8.14 -13.92
C ALA A 141 15.48 -9.51 -13.25
N PHE A 142 16.17 -9.56 -12.11
CA PHE A 142 16.68 -10.81 -11.52
C PHE A 142 16.03 -11.24 -10.22
N ASP A 143 15.29 -10.37 -9.52
CA ASP A 143 14.53 -10.80 -8.36
C ASP A 143 13.34 -11.67 -8.76
N GLU A 144 13.09 -12.72 -7.97
CA GLU A 144 11.93 -13.59 -8.16
C GLU A 144 10.61 -12.86 -7.89
N ILE A 145 9.64 -13.11 -8.77
CA ILE A 145 8.22 -12.78 -8.60
C ILE A 145 7.40 -14.07 -8.51
N PRO A 146 6.20 -14.06 -7.91
CA PRO A 146 5.36 -15.24 -7.89
C PRO A 146 5.01 -15.69 -9.32
N GLU A 147 5.22 -16.99 -9.60
CA GLU A 147 5.08 -17.59 -10.95
C GLU A 147 3.75 -17.23 -11.65
N ARG A 148 2.65 -17.13 -10.89
CA ARG A 148 1.33 -16.77 -11.44
C ARG A 148 1.27 -15.39 -12.11
N TYR A 149 2.22 -14.52 -11.82
CA TYR A 149 2.34 -13.18 -12.41
C TYR A 149 3.45 -13.10 -13.46
N TYR A 150 4.21 -14.17 -13.69
CA TYR A 150 5.25 -14.16 -14.70
C TYR A 150 4.64 -14.18 -16.10
N GLN A 151 5.03 -13.20 -16.92
CA GLN A 151 4.72 -13.17 -18.34
C GLN A 151 6.01 -12.97 -19.13
N SER A 152 6.25 -13.84 -20.11
CA SER A 152 7.47 -13.78 -20.93
C SER A 152 7.68 -12.43 -21.64
N PRO A 153 6.65 -11.74 -22.17
CA PRO A 153 6.82 -10.41 -22.77
C PRO A 153 7.19 -9.32 -21.75
N GLU A 154 6.86 -9.53 -20.47
CA GLU A 154 7.09 -8.57 -19.39
C GLU A 154 8.40 -8.83 -18.64
N ASP A 155 9.25 -9.72 -19.16
CA ASP A 155 10.52 -10.06 -18.53
C ASP A 155 11.66 -9.14 -18.99
N PRO A 156 12.19 -8.24 -18.13
CA PRO A 156 13.25 -7.31 -18.53
C PRO A 156 14.54 -7.98 -19.00
N ARG A 157 14.75 -9.26 -18.67
CA ARG A 157 15.90 -10.06 -19.14
C ARG A 157 15.85 -10.36 -20.64
N TYR A 158 14.65 -10.30 -21.23
CA TYR A 158 14.40 -10.63 -22.63
C TYR A 158 13.74 -9.47 -23.40
N PHE A 159 13.03 -8.60 -22.70
CA PHE A 159 12.40 -7.43 -23.28
C PHE A 159 13.43 -6.41 -23.78
N SER A 160 13.23 -5.91 -24.99
CA SER A 160 14.00 -4.81 -25.58
C SER A 160 13.02 -3.84 -26.23
N SER A 161 13.08 -2.58 -25.82
CA SER A 161 12.26 -1.52 -26.38
C SER A 161 12.65 -1.24 -27.82
N VAL A 162 11.68 -1.20 -28.72
CA VAL A 162 11.88 -0.85 -30.13
C VAL A 162 12.00 0.66 -30.30
N LYS A 163 11.33 1.45 -29.45
CA LYS A 163 11.35 2.92 -29.54
C LYS A 163 12.60 3.55 -28.93
N THR A 164 13.04 3.03 -27.79
CA THR A 164 14.16 3.62 -27.01
C THR A 164 15.48 2.87 -27.16
N GLY A 165 15.44 1.62 -27.66
CA GLY A 165 16.61 0.74 -27.72
C GLY A 165 17.09 0.22 -26.36
N ARG A 166 16.34 0.47 -25.27
CA ARG A 166 16.71 0.02 -23.91
C ARG A 166 16.32 -1.44 -23.69
N GLY A 167 17.13 -2.13 -22.88
CA GLY A 167 17.02 -3.58 -22.68
C GLY A 167 17.70 -4.38 -23.79
N PRO A 168 17.78 -5.72 -23.66
CA PRO A 168 17.48 -6.49 -22.47
C PRO A 168 18.44 -6.20 -21.31
N LEU A 169 17.93 -6.28 -20.08
CA LEU A 169 18.72 -6.07 -18.87
C LEU A 169 19.57 -7.31 -18.56
N ARG A 170 20.87 -7.10 -18.41
CA ARG A 170 21.85 -8.14 -18.07
C ARG A 170 22.20 -8.08 -16.58
N GLU A 171 22.85 -9.12 -16.07
CA GLU A 171 23.33 -9.13 -14.69
C GLU A 171 24.24 -7.91 -14.45
N GLY A 172 24.04 -7.22 -13.33
CA GLY A 172 24.75 -5.97 -13.02
C GLY A 172 24.32 -4.74 -13.83
N TRP A 173 23.18 -4.77 -14.51
CA TRP A 173 22.72 -3.67 -15.39
C TRP A 173 22.69 -2.30 -14.71
N GLN A 174 22.45 -2.24 -13.40
CA GLN A 174 22.39 -0.99 -12.62
C GLN A 174 23.70 -0.20 -12.66
N GLU A 175 24.85 -0.87 -12.84
CA GLU A 175 26.18 -0.23 -12.86
C GLU A 175 26.50 0.47 -14.18
N HIS A 176 25.87 0.05 -15.27
CA HIS A 176 26.25 0.46 -16.64
C HIS A 176 25.11 1.08 -17.44
N THR A 177 23.90 1.08 -16.89
CA THR A 177 22.72 1.65 -17.58
C THR A 177 22.61 3.14 -17.35
N LYS A 178 22.41 3.88 -18.43
CA LYS A 178 22.05 5.31 -18.43
C LYS A 178 20.98 5.56 -19.51
N PRO A 179 19.93 6.37 -19.22
CA PRO A 179 19.63 6.99 -17.94
C PRO A 179 19.27 5.97 -16.85
N ILE A 180 19.39 6.38 -15.59
CA ILE A 180 18.98 5.57 -14.44
C ILE A 180 18.41 6.49 -13.36
N MET A 181 17.31 6.04 -12.76
CA MET A 181 16.68 6.67 -11.61
C MET A 181 16.39 5.61 -10.55
N CYS A 182 16.19 6.02 -9.31
CA CYS A 182 15.76 5.14 -8.23
C CYS A 182 14.47 5.65 -7.57
N SER A 183 13.50 4.76 -7.42
CA SER A 183 12.36 4.95 -6.52
C SER A 183 12.74 4.45 -5.12
N TYR A 184 12.76 5.35 -4.15
CA TYR A 184 12.94 5.05 -2.74
C TYR A 184 11.56 4.98 -2.08
N LYS A 185 11.22 3.86 -1.45
CA LYS A 185 9.92 3.64 -0.81
C LYS A 185 10.10 3.21 0.64
N LEU A 186 9.83 4.12 1.57
CA LEU A 186 9.80 3.81 2.99
C LEU A 186 8.41 3.31 3.36
N VAL A 187 8.31 2.02 3.67
CA VAL A 187 7.06 1.32 3.94
C VAL A 187 6.99 1.01 5.42
N THR A 188 5.97 1.53 6.08
CA THR A 188 5.62 1.22 7.47
C THR A 188 4.33 0.42 7.49
N VAL A 189 4.39 -0.82 7.98
CA VAL A 189 3.20 -1.65 8.22
C VAL A 189 2.93 -1.72 9.71
N LYS A 190 1.69 -1.45 10.12
CA LYS A 190 1.24 -1.50 11.50
C LYS A 190 0.05 -2.45 11.64
N PHE A 191 0.18 -3.45 12.51
CA PHE A 191 -0.91 -4.37 12.82
C PHE A 191 -0.94 -4.74 14.32
N GLU A 192 -1.76 -4.05 15.11
CA GLU A 192 -1.79 -4.21 16.58
C GLU A 192 -2.81 -5.27 17.05
N VAL A 193 -2.63 -6.52 16.60
CA VAL A 193 -3.42 -7.67 17.06
C VAL A 193 -2.52 -8.67 17.78
N TRP A 194 -2.85 -8.95 19.04
CA TRP A 194 -2.07 -9.85 19.89
C TRP A 194 -1.94 -11.25 19.27
N GLY A 195 -0.72 -11.79 19.26
CA GLY A 195 -0.40 -13.11 18.71
C GLY A 195 -0.31 -13.19 17.17
N LEU A 196 -0.70 -12.14 16.44
CA LEU A 196 -0.67 -12.12 14.97
C LEU A 196 0.17 -10.99 14.36
N GLN A 197 0.55 -9.98 15.15
CA GLN A 197 1.32 -8.80 14.72
C GLN A 197 2.47 -9.14 13.75
N THR A 198 3.51 -9.82 14.22
CA THR A 198 4.72 -10.08 13.43
C THR A 198 4.41 -10.83 12.14
N ARG A 199 3.56 -11.86 12.22
CA ARG A 199 3.21 -12.70 11.06
C ARG A 199 2.50 -11.91 9.97
N VAL A 200 1.57 -11.03 10.35
CA VAL A 200 0.82 -10.21 9.39
C VAL A 200 1.68 -9.07 8.85
N GLU A 201 2.44 -8.37 9.70
CA GLU A 201 3.37 -7.31 9.26
C GLU A 201 4.37 -7.85 8.23
N GLN A 202 4.98 -9.01 8.49
CA GLN A 202 5.89 -9.67 7.54
C GLN A 202 5.19 -10.12 6.25
N PHE A 203 4.00 -10.70 6.35
CA PHE A 203 3.23 -11.13 5.18
C PHE A 203 2.89 -9.95 4.27
N VAL A 204 2.46 -8.83 4.84
CA VAL A 204 2.13 -7.62 4.07
C VAL A 204 3.37 -7.04 3.41
N HIS A 205 4.51 -6.98 4.08
CA HIS A 205 5.77 -6.57 3.45
C HIS A 205 6.17 -7.48 2.28
N LYS A 206 5.95 -8.79 2.40
CA LYS A 206 6.18 -9.72 1.28
C LYS A 206 5.27 -9.37 0.09
N VAL A 207 3.98 -9.15 0.34
CA VAL A 207 3.02 -8.76 -0.71
C VAL A 207 3.41 -7.43 -1.35
N ILE A 208 3.81 -6.42 -0.57
CA ILE A 208 4.26 -5.13 -1.08
C ILE A 208 5.50 -5.30 -1.95
N ARG A 209 6.51 -6.07 -1.50
CA ARG A 209 7.69 -6.38 -2.32
C ARG A 209 7.31 -6.95 -3.68
N ASP A 210 6.43 -7.95 -3.69
CA ASP A 210 6.00 -8.62 -4.92
C ASP A 210 5.28 -7.64 -5.86
N ILE A 211 4.36 -6.82 -5.33
CA ILE A 211 3.64 -5.79 -6.11
C ILE A 211 4.61 -4.75 -6.68
N LEU A 212 5.59 -4.30 -5.89
CA LEU A 212 6.60 -3.35 -6.34
C LEU A 212 7.41 -3.94 -7.50
N LEU A 213 7.89 -5.18 -7.39
CA LEU A 213 8.63 -5.82 -8.48
C LEU A 213 7.78 -5.97 -9.75
N ILE A 214 6.56 -6.49 -9.62
CA ILE A 214 5.65 -6.69 -10.77
C ILE A 214 5.36 -5.37 -11.46
N GLY A 215 4.95 -4.34 -10.72
CA GLY A 215 4.61 -3.04 -11.29
C GLY A 215 5.81 -2.36 -11.96
N HIS A 216 7.01 -2.44 -11.39
CA HIS A 216 8.19 -1.82 -12.00
C HIS A 216 8.69 -2.62 -13.22
N ARG A 217 8.57 -3.96 -13.23
CA ARG A 217 8.81 -4.79 -14.42
C ARG A 217 7.90 -4.37 -15.57
N GLN A 218 6.61 -4.24 -15.28
CA GLN A 218 5.61 -3.82 -16.26
C GLN A 218 5.84 -2.39 -16.74
N ALA A 219 6.19 -1.46 -15.85
CA ALA A 219 6.53 -0.10 -16.25
C ALA A 219 7.65 -0.07 -17.29
N PHE A 220 8.70 -0.88 -17.12
CA PHE A 220 9.77 -0.98 -18.12
C PHE A 220 9.35 -1.76 -19.38
N ALA A 221 8.69 -2.90 -19.23
CA ALA A 221 8.28 -3.73 -20.36
C ALA A 221 7.23 -3.07 -21.26
N TRP A 222 6.44 -2.13 -20.71
CA TRP A 222 5.46 -1.36 -21.46
C TRP A 222 5.99 0.00 -21.93
N ILE A 223 7.30 0.25 -21.82
CA ILE A 223 7.91 1.55 -22.18
C ILE A 223 7.53 2.02 -23.58
N ASP A 224 7.46 1.13 -24.57
CA ASP A 224 7.10 1.47 -25.95
C ASP A 224 5.66 2.01 -26.07
N GLU A 225 4.79 1.74 -25.08
CA GLU A 225 3.40 2.18 -25.07
C GLU A 225 3.24 3.60 -24.51
N TRP A 226 4.15 4.04 -23.62
CA TRP A 226 4.00 5.29 -22.88
C TRP A 226 5.14 6.30 -23.03
N CYS A 227 6.32 5.92 -23.54
CA CYS A 227 7.51 6.78 -23.53
C CYS A 227 7.38 8.05 -24.39
N GLU A 228 6.41 8.08 -25.31
CA GLU A 228 6.11 9.24 -26.16
C GLU A 228 4.88 10.01 -25.68
N MET A 229 4.22 9.56 -24.61
CA MET A 229 3.07 10.26 -24.04
C MET A 229 3.53 11.51 -23.29
N THR A 230 2.83 12.60 -23.53
CA THR A 230 2.85 13.79 -22.67
C THR A 230 2.14 13.51 -21.34
N MET A 231 2.39 14.38 -20.35
CA MET A 231 1.66 14.32 -19.08
C MET A 231 0.14 14.45 -19.27
N ASP A 232 -0.33 15.24 -20.24
CA ASP A 232 -1.77 15.40 -20.50
C ASP A 232 -2.38 14.14 -21.11
N GLU A 233 -1.68 13.50 -22.05
CA GLU A 233 -2.11 12.25 -22.67
C GLU A 233 -2.19 11.10 -21.67
N VAL A 234 -1.18 10.93 -20.80
CA VAL A 234 -1.23 9.88 -19.78
C VAL A 234 -2.31 10.16 -18.73
N ARG A 235 -2.62 11.43 -18.44
CA ARG A 235 -3.75 11.80 -17.57
C ARG A 235 -5.10 11.53 -18.24
N GLN A 236 -5.22 11.70 -19.54
CA GLN A 236 -6.42 11.31 -20.28
C GLN A 236 -6.57 9.78 -20.27
N TYR A 237 -5.50 9.04 -20.56
CA TYR A 237 -5.47 7.58 -20.47
C TYR A 237 -5.85 7.08 -19.08
N GLU A 238 -5.30 7.69 -18.02
CA GLU A 238 -5.65 7.39 -16.64
C GLU A 238 -7.15 7.54 -16.40
N ARG A 239 -7.77 8.66 -16.79
CA ARG A 239 -9.21 8.88 -16.61
C ARG A 239 -10.06 7.83 -17.32
N GLU A 240 -9.82 7.62 -18.61
CA GLU A 240 -10.58 6.66 -19.43
C GLU A 240 -10.46 5.24 -18.87
N THR A 241 -9.24 4.85 -18.49
CA THR A 241 -8.98 3.52 -17.94
C THR A 241 -9.60 3.35 -16.56
N GLN A 242 -9.58 4.38 -15.71
CA GLN A 242 -10.24 4.36 -14.40
C GLN A 242 -11.75 4.23 -14.52
N GLU A 243 -12.38 4.97 -15.43
CA GLU A 243 -13.81 4.87 -15.72
C GLU A 243 -14.18 3.46 -16.19
N ALA A 244 -13.46 2.92 -17.18
CA ALA A 244 -13.69 1.56 -17.67
C ALA A 244 -13.47 0.49 -16.57
N THR A 245 -12.48 0.68 -15.70
CA THR A 245 -12.22 -0.22 -14.57
C THR A 245 -13.36 -0.20 -13.56
N ASN A 246 -13.86 0.99 -13.22
CA ASN A 246 -14.99 1.15 -12.31
C ASN A 246 -16.27 0.51 -12.87
N GLU A 247 -16.49 0.58 -14.19
CA GLU A 247 -17.60 -0.11 -14.87
C GLU A 247 -17.51 -1.64 -14.74
N ILE A 248 -16.31 -2.21 -14.93
CA ILE A 248 -16.05 -3.66 -14.79
C ILE A 248 -16.35 -4.15 -13.38
N ILE A 249 -15.85 -3.44 -12.37
CA ILE A 249 -16.05 -3.80 -10.95
C ILE A 249 -17.54 -3.78 -10.62
N GLY A 250 -18.26 -2.80 -11.18
CA GLY A 250 -19.69 -2.60 -10.96
C GLY A 250 -20.00 -2.10 -9.55
N ARG A 251 -21.22 -1.59 -9.36
CA ARG A 251 -21.68 -1.16 -8.04
C ARG A 251 -21.78 -2.36 -7.11
N VAL A 252 -20.84 -2.51 -6.19
CA VAL A 252 -20.98 -3.41 -5.04
C VAL A 252 -21.99 -2.76 -4.09
N THR A 253 -23.27 -2.86 -4.43
CA THR A 253 -24.33 -2.58 -3.46
C THR A 253 -24.24 -3.65 -2.40
N PRO A 254 -24.01 -3.33 -1.11
CA PRO A 254 -24.10 -4.35 -0.07
C PRO A 254 -25.52 -4.90 -0.09
N SER A 255 -25.71 -6.11 -0.62
CA SER A 255 -27.01 -6.78 -0.56
C SER A 255 -27.26 -7.15 0.89
N ILE A 256 -27.94 -6.28 1.62
CA ILE A 256 -28.59 -6.65 2.86
C ILE A 256 -29.74 -7.56 2.46
N SER A 257 -29.45 -8.86 2.35
CA SER A 257 -30.48 -9.89 2.28
C SER A 257 -31.12 -9.94 3.66
N ILE A 258 -32.18 -9.16 3.88
CA ILE A 258 -33.07 -9.40 5.02
C ILE A 258 -33.77 -10.72 4.70
N SER A 259 -33.26 -11.82 5.23
CA SER A 259 -34.08 -13.03 5.32
C SER A 259 -35.24 -12.68 6.24
N GLU A 260 -36.45 -12.57 5.68
CA GLU A 260 -37.66 -12.55 6.49
C GLU A 260 -37.66 -13.83 7.33
N VAL A 261 -37.31 -13.69 8.61
CA VAL A 261 -37.58 -14.73 9.59
C VAL A 261 -39.09 -14.78 9.69
N GLY A 262 -39.68 -15.86 9.17
CA GLY A 262 -41.11 -16.10 9.25
C GLY A 262 -41.60 -15.89 10.68
N GLN A 263 -42.58 -14.99 10.83
CA GLN A 263 -43.19 -14.67 12.11
C GLN A 263 -43.73 -15.96 12.76
N PRO A 264 -43.31 -16.30 14.00
CA PRO A 264 -44.09 -17.23 14.80
C PRO A 264 -45.36 -16.51 15.26
N SER A 265 -46.48 -17.21 15.13
CA SER A 265 -47.82 -16.79 15.51
C SER A 265 -47.85 -16.23 16.94
N ALA A 266 -48.47 -15.06 17.08
CA ALA A 266 -48.56 -14.31 18.32
C ALA A 266 -49.35 -15.04 19.41
N THR A 267 -48.83 -15.02 20.64
CA THR A 267 -49.64 -14.92 21.86
C THR A 267 -48.87 -14.23 22.99
N HIS A 268 -49.59 -13.33 23.68
CA HIS A 268 -49.34 -12.73 25.00
C HIS A 268 -48.59 -11.37 25.11
N SER A 269 -49.41 -10.31 25.15
CA SER A 269 -49.60 -9.33 26.23
C SER A 269 -48.40 -8.63 26.92
N ALA A 270 -48.48 -7.29 26.93
CA ALA A 270 -47.92 -6.29 27.88
C ALA A 270 -46.66 -5.50 27.41
N PRO A 271 -46.40 -4.27 27.92
CA PRO A 271 -46.45 -3.05 27.11
C PRO A 271 -45.08 -2.48 26.71
N ALA A 272 -45.13 -1.65 25.67
CA ALA A 272 -44.00 -0.95 25.06
C ALA A 272 -43.35 0.08 25.97
N SER A 273 -42.01 0.11 26.00
CA SER A 273 -41.21 1.25 26.44
C SER A 273 -39.80 1.15 25.85
N ALA A 274 -39.57 1.78 24.70
CA ALA A 274 -38.24 2.21 24.27
C ALA A 274 -38.38 3.50 23.44
N PRO A 275 -37.54 4.51 23.67
CA PRO A 275 -37.70 5.84 23.09
C PRO A 275 -37.15 5.90 21.67
N SER A 276 -37.85 6.60 20.78
CA SER A 276 -37.39 6.93 19.44
C SER A 276 -36.23 7.93 19.52
N THR A 277 -35.07 7.59 18.95
CA THR A 277 -33.96 8.55 18.79
C THR A 277 -34.18 9.33 17.49
N PRO A 278 -34.19 10.68 17.51
CA PRO A 278 -34.39 11.48 16.30
C PRO A 278 -33.12 11.56 15.45
N LEU A 279 -33.31 11.53 14.13
CA LEU A 279 -32.30 11.87 13.14
C LEU A 279 -32.08 13.39 13.15
N SER A 280 -30.95 13.86 13.66
CA SER A 280 -30.44 15.21 13.40
C SER A 280 -28.92 15.16 13.26
N GLY A 281 -28.44 15.79 12.18
CA GLY A 281 -27.05 15.78 11.74
C GLY A 281 -26.27 16.99 12.25
N ASP A 282 -26.01 17.02 13.55
CA ASP A 282 -24.97 17.87 14.14
C ASP A 282 -24.01 17.01 14.99
N PRO A 283 -22.71 17.36 15.05
CA PRO A 283 -21.70 16.57 15.77
C PRO A 283 -21.87 16.71 17.30
N PRO A 284 -21.75 15.62 18.08
CA PRO A 284 -21.79 15.71 19.53
C PRO A 284 -20.52 16.40 20.06
N GLU A 285 -20.74 17.43 20.88
CA GLU A 285 -19.71 18.17 21.60
C GLU A 285 -19.06 17.32 22.71
N PHE A 286 -17.73 17.38 22.78
CA PHE A 286 -16.81 16.93 23.85
C PHE A 286 -16.67 15.43 24.15
N LEU A 287 -15.49 14.88 23.80
CA LEU A 287 -14.78 13.92 24.64
C LEU A 287 -13.35 14.42 24.87
N SER A 288 -13.11 14.87 26.09
CA SER A 288 -11.80 15.27 26.62
C SER A 288 -10.86 14.06 26.79
N ALA A 289 -9.57 14.32 26.67
CA ALA A 289 -8.50 13.32 26.75
C ALA A 289 -8.54 12.50 28.07
N PRO A 290 -8.26 11.18 28.04
CA PRO A 290 -8.25 10.37 29.25
C PRO A 290 -7.14 10.81 30.22
N LYS A 291 -7.53 11.09 31.47
CA LYS A 291 -6.60 11.30 32.59
C LYS A 291 -5.86 10.00 32.93
N ASP A 292 -4.57 10.14 33.23
CA ASP A 292 -3.66 9.09 33.69
C ASP A 292 -4.26 8.23 34.81
N ARG A 293 -4.19 6.91 34.63
CA ARG A 293 -4.55 5.94 35.67
C ARG A 293 -3.28 5.39 36.31
N ALA A 294 -3.13 5.65 37.61
CA ALA A 294 -2.01 5.19 38.43
C ALA A 294 -1.86 3.66 38.41
N ARG A 295 -0.64 3.19 38.16
CA ARG A 295 -0.22 1.78 38.08
C ARG A 295 -0.23 1.14 39.47
N LYS A 296 -1.07 0.13 39.70
CA LYS A 296 -1.03 -0.68 40.92
C LYS A 296 0.16 -1.65 40.86
N LYS A 297 0.99 -1.62 41.92
CA LYS A 297 2.07 -2.57 42.19
C LYS A 297 1.49 -3.92 42.64
N SER A 298 1.97 -5.00 42.05
CA SER A 298 2.07 -6.31 42.72
C SER A 298 2.92 -7.23 41.85
N ALA A 299 4.18 -7.39 42.23
CA ALA A 299 5.00 -8.55 41.87
C ALA A 299 4.72 -9.68 42.88
N PRO A 300 5.07 -10.92 42.54
CA PRO A 300 5.94 -11.69 43.43
C PRO A 300 7.25 -12.07 42.73
N GLU A 301 8.34 -11.90 43.47
CA GLU A 301 9.68 -12.40 43.19
C GLU A 301 9.66 -13.94 43.10
N MET A 302 10.35 -14.51 42.11
CA MET A 302 11.23 -15.68 42.25
C MET A 302 11.92 -15.96 40.92
N LEU A 303 13.23 -15.69 40.87
CA LEU A 303 14.31 -16.41 40.17
C LEU A 303 15.53 -15.47 39.95
N THR A 304 16.21 -15.18 41.06
CA THR A 304 17.67 -14.97 41.17
C THR A 304 18.41 -16.18 40.57
N LEU A 305 19.55 -16.15 39.84
CA LEU A 305 20.80 -15.36 39.74
C LEU A 305 21.59 -15.96 38.53
N PRO A 306 22.83 -15.53 38.14
CA PRO A 306 23.61 -14.35 38.54
C PRO A 306 24.18 -13.53 37.36
N ALA A 307 24.36 -12.23 37.61
CA ALA A 307 25.35 -11.42 36.90
C ALA A 307 26.74 -11.70 37.48
N LEU A 308 27.72 -11.92 36.60
CA LEU A 308 29.15 -11.78 36.89
C LEU A 308 29.78 -11.01 35.73
N ARG A 309 29.77 -9.69 35.85
CA ARG A 309 30.74 -8.79 35.22
C ARG A 309 31.11 -7.77 36.27
N GLU A 310 32.34 -7.86 36.75
CA GLU A 310 33.19 -6.70 37.04
C GLU A 310 34.58 -7.20 37.41
N ARG A 311 35.59 -6.71 36.66
CA ARG A 311 36.83 -6.10 37.18
C ARG A 311 37.86 -6.01 36.06
N THR A 312 37.87 -4.86 35.39
CA THR A 312 39.08 -4.27 34.82
C THR A 312 39.22 -2.91 35.48
N ASN A 313 40.16 -2.82 36.43
CA ASN A 313 40.96 -1.65 36.81
C ASN A 313 41.59 -1.91 38.18
N ALA A 314 42.87 -2.30 38.19
CA ALA A 314 43.91 -1.83 39.10
C ALA A 314 45.24 -2.56 38.77
N GLU A 315 46.26 -1.75 38.47
CA GLU A 315 47.71 -2.03 38.36
C GLU A 315 48.23 -2.83 37.16
#